data_AF-A0A7Y9L8F3-F1
#
_entry.id   AF-A0A7Y9L8F3-F1
#
_cell.length_a   1.000
_cell.length_b   1.000
_cell.length_c   1.000
_cell.angle_alpha   90.00
_cell.angle_beta   90.00
_cell.angle_gamma   90.00
#
_symmetry.space_group_name_H-M   'P 1'
#
loop_
_entity.id
_entity.type
_entity.pdbx_description
1 polymer ?
#
loop_
_entity_poly.entity_id
_entity_poly.type
_entity_poly.pdbx_seq_one_letter_code
_entity_poly.pdbx_strand_id
1 'polypeptide(L)'
;MSRRPKAMVRVVAHRGMHSEPEGLRENTVAAIKAALDEGVRMIEVDVRVTRDGTVVLLHDATLERLWGDPRAVGEMELAEVRGLGGGDRRIPLLAEALELVRGTGAILLIDLDEPGPAGPAVEVVRDAAAEDVSAWCGHPDAMRMIRAALPDAEIWQPWYSTRPPTSADLADLRPAVVNANHLLVGRSWVEAVHDLGAAVSCWTVDDPAQAAHLAVIGVDSITTNRVRIARDAVAAPALDERGRQVAIATELAGHAAEITRRARRNGVGPVATKTGPADHVTELDRAIERRVRDVIGAQFPDHDLVGEEYGGVADGRPCWYVDPIDGTANLANGVPWTSFSLALVEDGRPVVGAVIDPASLAPVAAATGRGTWRNGQRLQIAAQPGLEPLAGAVVFTELAGARPWPGLTTLMERLANRHCTLRIPGSGTATLAGIAAGRGAAAIIHSYSPIDHAAAVLIILEAGGTVLDPAGAARIPVPGEPVIAGRDAATARALWSVWQDSA
;
A
#
# COMPACT_ATOMS: atom_id res chain seq x y z
N MET A 1 26.59 -14.81 25.90
CA MET A 1 26.35 -14.90 24.45
C MET A 1 27.03 -13.71 23.80
N SER A 2 28.07 -13.98 22.99
CA SER A 2 28.83 -12.94 22.28
C SER A 2 27.95 -12.31 21.22
N ARG A 3 27.49 -11.06 21.42
CA ARG A 3 26.80 -10.29 20.38
C ARG A 3 27.74 -10.17 19.18
N ARG A 4 27.36 -10.73 18.02
CA ARG A 4 28.03 -10.44 16.75
C ARG A 4 28.10 -8.91 16.59
N PRO A 5 29.21 -8.34 16.09
CA PRO A 5 29.22 -6.94 15.69
C PRO A 5 28.06 -6.73 14.70
N LYS A 6 27.24 -5.69 14.93
CA LYS A 6 26.06 -5.43 14.10
C LYS A 6 26.53 -5.15 12.67
N ALA A 7 26.35 -6.12 11.77
CA ALA A 7 26.64 -5.92 10.37
C ALA A 7 25.79 -4.75 9.85
N MET A 8 26.36 -3.93 8.97
CA MET A 8 25.57 -2.87 8.33
C MET A 8 24.50 -3.52 7.45
N VAL A 9 23.28 -2.98 7.52
CA VAL A 9 22.17 -3.43 6.68
C VAL A 9 22.51 -3.20 5.22
N ARG A 10 22.37 -4.22 4.39
CA ARG A 10 22.61 -4.13 2.94
C ARG A 10 21.41 -3.50 2.26
N VAL A 11 21.62 -2.50 1.42
CA VAL A 11 20.56 -1.99 0.53
C VAL A 11 20.65 -2.73 -0.80
N VAL A 12 19.50 -3.22 -1.28
CA VAL A 12 19.34 -3.87 -2.57
C VAL A 12 18.59 -2.94 -3.52
N ALA A 13 19.18 -2.65 -4.67
CA ALA A 13 18.51 -1.84 -5.70
C ALA A 13 17.50 -2.71 -6.44
N HIS A 14 16.21 -2.52 -6.14
CA HIS A 14 15.10 -3.24 -6.77
C HIS A 14 15.00 -2.84 -8.24
N ARG A 15 15.21 -3.79 -9.16
CA ARG A 15 15.22 -3.58 -10.61
C ARG A 15 16.29 -2.59 -11.08
N GLY A 16 17.40 -2.54 -10.36
CA GLY A 16 18.39 -1.47 -10.47
C GLY A 16 17.93 -0.13 -9.90
N MET A 17 18.78 0.89 -9.93
CA MET A 17 18.41 2.23 -9.47
C MET A 17 17.64 2.93 -10.59
N HIS A 18 16.36 3.27 -10.37
CA HIS A 18 15.50 3.76 -11.44
C HIS A 18 14.53 4.88 -11.00
N SER A 19 14.11 5.69 -11.96
CA SER A 19 13.13 6.78 -11.83
C SER A 19 12.63 7.17 -13.23
N GLU A 20 11.41 6.75 -13.60
CA GLU A 20 10.82 7.10 -14.90
C GLU A 20 10.76 8.62 -15.16
N PRO A 21 10.41 9.49 -14.19
CA PRO A 21 10.47 10.94 -14.37
C PRO A 21 11.86 11.49 -14.72
N GLU A 22 12.93 10.82 -14.25
CA GLU A 22 14.32 11.17 -14.55
C GLU A 22 14.85 10.45 -15.81
N GLY A 23 13.99 9.68 -16.49
CA GLY A 23 14.33 8.95 -17.71
C GLY A 23 15.10 7.65 -17.50
N LEU A 24 15.26 7.20 -16.25
CA LEU A 24 15.98 5.98 -15.88
C LEU A 24 14.97 4.85 -15.62
N ARG A 25 14.85 3.92 -16.55
CA ARG A 25 13.83 2.85 -16.51
C ARG A 25 14.31 1.64 -15.70
N GLU A 26 13.39 1.03 -14.95
CA GLU A 26 13.63 -0.22 -14.22
C GLU A 26 14.08 -1.37 -15.15
N ASN A 27 14.85 -2.32 -14.62
CA ASN A 27 15.34 -3.50 -15.37
C ASN A 27 16.12 -3.16 -16.66
N THR A 28 16.82 -2.02 -16.66
CA THR A 28 17.69 -1.62 -17.78
C THR A 28 19.17 -1.66 -17.42
N VAL A 29 20.03 -1.75 -18.44
CA VAL A 29 21.49 -1.58 -18.29
C VAL A 29 21.83 -0.26 -17.59
N ALA A 30 21.11 0.81 -17.92
CA ALA A 30 21.33 2.12 -17.29
C ALA A 30 21.00 2.10 -15.79
N ALA A 31 19.91 1.43 -15.38
CA ALA A 31 19.54 1.31 -13.97
C ALA A 31 20.55 0.46 -13.17
N ILE A 32 21.08 -0.61 -13.76
CA ILE A 32 22.12 -1.44 -13.14
C ILE A 32 23.41 -0.62 -12.96
N LYS A 33 23.86 0.08 -14.02
CA LYS A 33 25.04 0.96 -13.96
C LYS A 33 24.88 2.06 -12.90
N ALA A 34 23.72 2.70 -12.85
CA ALA A 34 23.44 3.73 -11.85
C ALA A 34 23.54 3.18 -10.42
N ALA A 35 23.08 1.95 -10.17
CA ALA A 35 23.24 1.31 -8.86
C ALA A 35 24.71 1.01 -8.53
N LEU A 36 25.49 0.52 -9.51
CA LEU A 36 26.93 0.27 -9.35
C LEU A 36 27.71 1.56 -9.07
N ASP A 37 27.43 2.63 -9.81
CA ASP A 37 28.04 3.95 -9.64
C ASP A 37 27.72 4.57 -8.27
N GLU A 38 26.52 4.28 -7.73
CA GLU A 38 26.09 4.65 -6.38
C GLU A 38 26.72 3.75 -5.28
N GLY A 39 27.51 2.74 -5.67
CA GLY A 39 28.24 1.85 -4.78
C GLY A 39 27.40 0.70 -4.21
N VAL A 40 26.20 0.45 -4.75
CA VAL A 40 25.34 -0.66 -4.34
C VAL A 40 25.94 -1.99 -4.79
N ARG A 41 25.94 -2.98 -3.90
CA ARG A 41 26.57 -4.30 -4.13
C ARG A 41 25.59 -5.46 -4.28
N MET A 42 24.30 -5.19 -4.15
CA MET A 42 23.24 -6.16 -4.40
C MET A 42 22.20 -5.48 -5.28
N ILE A 43 21.97 -6.03 -6.47
CA ILE A 43 21.08 -5.46 -7.47
C ILE A 43 20.10 -6.55 -7.85
N GLU A 44 18.82 -6.31 -7.62
CA GLU A 44 17.78 -7.24 -8.02
C GLU A 44 17.34 -6.92 -9.46
N VAL A 45 17.07 -7.96 -10.25
CA VAL A 45 16.48 -7.87 -11.58
C VAL A 45 15.48 -8.99 -11.81
N ASP A 46 14.38 -8.66 -12.46
CA ASP A 46 13.37 -9.62 -12.86
C ASP A 46 13.69 -10.19 -14.24
N VAL A 47 13.44 -11.48 -14.45
CA VAL A 47 13.64 -12.12 -15.75
C VAL A 47 12.39 -12.75 -16.33
N ARG A 48 12.28 -12.66 -17.66
CA ARG A 48 11.28 -13.36 -18.47
C ARG A 48 11.97 -14.05 -19.64
N VAL A 49 11.24 -14.95 -20.29
CA VAL A 49 11.74 -15.69 -21.46
C VAL A 49 10.88 -15.36 -22.66
N THR A 50 11.52 -15.03 -23.78
CA THR A 50 10.88 -14.84 -25.08
C THR A 50 10.47 -16.18 -25.70
N ARG A 51 9.67 -16.16 -26.76
CA ARG A 51 9.19 -17.37 -27.44
C ARG A 51 10.33 -18.26 -27.94
N ASP A 52 11.44 -17.66 -28.38
CA ASP A 52 12.66 -18.33 -28.84
C ASP A 52 13.61 -18.72 -27.69
N GLY A 53 13.18 -18.63 -26.44
CA GLY A 53 13.94 -19.11 -25.28
C GLY A 53 14.99 -18.12 -24.75
N THR A 54 15.00 -16.87 -25.22
CA THR A 54 15.96 -15.88 -24.77
C THR A 54 15.54 -15.26 -23.44
N VAL A 55 16.45 -15.20 -22.47
CA VAL A 55 16.22 -14.58 -21.16
C VAL A 55 16.46 -13.07 -21.22
N VAL A 56 15.41 -12.30 -20.93
CA VAL A 56 15.39 -10.84 -20.95
C VAL A 56 15.06 -10.27 -19.57
N LEU A 57 15.51 -9.05 -19.28
CA LEU A 57 15.16 -8.37 -18.04
C LEU A 57 13.82 -7.66 -18.18
N LEU A 58 12.82 -8.11 -17.41
CA LEU A 58 11.47 -7.59 -17.42
C LEU A 58 10.68 -8.13 -16.23
N HIS A 59 9.97 -7.26 -15.51
CA HIS A 59 9.07 -7.69 -14.44
C HIS A 59 7.73 -8.18 -14.99
N ASP A 60 7.03 -7.32 -15.76
CA ASP A 60 5.67 -7.59 -16.21
C ASP A 60 5.61 -8.72 -17.24
N ALA A 61 4.51 -9.47 -17.25
CA ALA A 61 4.27 -10.47 -18.29
C ALA A 61 4.09 -9.83 -19.69
N THR A 62 3.55 -8.61 -19.73
CA THR A 62 3.32 -7.84 -20.96
C THR A 62 4.19 -6.59 -20.99
N LEU A 63 4.34 -6.00 -22.18
CA LEU A 63 5.12 -4.79 -22.39
C LEU A 63 4.28 -3.51 -22.27
N GLU A 64 3.02 -3.63 -21.83
CA GLU A 64 2.01 -2.58 -21.93
C GLU A 64 2.37 -1.36 -21.08
N ARG A 65 2.74 -1.60 -19.81
CA ARG A 65 2.99 -0.53 -18.84
C ARG A 65 4.15 0.37 -19.24
N LEU A 66 5.23 -0.21 -19.76
CA LEU A 66 6.49 0.50 -19.98
C LEU A 66 6.74 0.83 -21.45
N TRP A 67 6.31 -0.01 -22.39
CA TRP A 67 6.52 0.17 -23.83
C TRP A 67 5.23 0.36 -24.62
N GLY A 68 4.05 0.29 -23.99
CA GLY A 68 2.76 0.51 -24.65
C GLY A 68 2.34 -0.63 -25.59
N ASP A 69 2.97 -1.80 -25.49
CA ASP A 69 2.67 -2.97 -26.31
C ASP A 69 1.96 -4.03 -25.45
N PRO A 70 0.70 -4.38 -25.73
CA PRO A 70 -0.09 -5.27 -24.88
C PRO A 70 0.34 -6.75 -24.94
N ARG A 71 1.23 -7.12 -25.88
CA ARG A 71 1.65 -8.52 -26.07
C ARG A 71 2.45 -9.03 -24.87
N ALA A 72 2.29 -10.32 -24.59
CA ALA A 72 3.10 -11.01 -23.60
C ALA A 72 4.49 -11.30 -24.17
N VAL A 73 5.54 -11.10 -23.38
CA VAL A 73 6.92 -11.28 -23.84
C VAL A 73 7.20 -12.72 -24.28
N GLY A 74 6.57 -13.71 -23.65
CA GLY A 74 6.68 -15.13 -24.00
C GLY A 74 6.05 -15.50 -25.35
N GLU A 75 5.30 -14.59 -25.97
CA GLU A 75 4.70 -14.79 -27.29
C GLU A 75 5.54 -14.15 -28.42
N MET A 76 6.56 -13.38 -28.05
CA MET A 76 7.39 -12.58 -28.96
C MET A 76 8.77 -13.20 -29.16
N GLU A 77 9.34 -13.02 -30.35
CA GLU A 77 10.74 -13.34 -30.64
C GLU A 77 11.67 -12.24 -30.13
N LEU A 78 12.93 -12.57 -29.80
CA LEU A 78 13.91 -11.56 -29.38
C LEU A 78 14.09 -10.43 -30.40
N ALA A 79 13.99 -10.74 -31.70
CA ALA A 79 14.11 -9.75 -32.76
C ALA A 79 13.01 -8.66 -32.68
N GLU A 80 11.79 -9.05 -32.27
CA GLU A 80 10.68 -8.12 -32.07
C GLU A 80 10.88 -7.30 -30.79
N VAL A 81 11.29 -7.96 -29.70
CA VAL A 81 11.57 -7.33 -28.41
C VAL A 81 12.68 -6.28 -28.53
N ARG A 82 13.74 -6.59 -29.30
CA ARG A 82 14.85 -5.65 -29.57
C ARG A 82 14.44 -4.42 -30.38
N GLY A 83 13.34 -4.51 -31.13
CA GLY A 83 12.77 -3.37 -31.85
C GLY A 83 12.06 -2.38 -30.92
N LEU A 84 11.83 -2.73 -29.65
CA LEU A 84 11.13 -1.91 -28.67
C LEU A 84 12.10 -1.15 -27.78
N GLY A 85 11.86 0.17 -27.68
CA GLY A 85 12.76 1.08 -26.98
C GLY A 85 14.06 1.32 -27.76
N GLY A 86 14.65 2.50 -27.58
CA GLY A 86 15.93 2.87 -28.18
C GLY A 86 16.97 3.17 -27.11
N GLY A 87 18.25 2.95 -27.43
CA GLY A 87 19.37 3.24 -26.52
C GLY A 87 19.20 2.53 -25.18
N ASP A 88 19.19 3.30 -24.09
CA ASP A 88 19.06 2.80 -22.72
C ASP A 88 17.66 2.27 -22.36
N ARG A 89 16.65 2.49 -23.22
CA ARG A 89 15.27 2.01 -23.01
C ARG A 89 14.97 0.68 -23.68
N ARG A 90 15.95 0.07 -24.36
CA ARG A 90 15.83 -1.29 -24.88
C ARG A 90 15.68 -2.27 -23.72
N ILE A 91 15.02 -3.38 -23.98
CA ILE A 91 14.91 -4.49 -23.04
C ILE A 91 16.25 -5.27 -23.06
N PRO A 92 17.02 -5.32 -21.94
CA PRO A 92 18.29 -6.02 -21.91
C PRO A 92 18.16 -7.55 -21.84
N LEU A 93 19.24 -8.24 -22.19
CA LEU A 93 19.41 -9.67 -21.89
C LEU A 93 19.96 -9.87 -20.48
N LEU A 94 19.64 -11.01 -19.86
CA LEU A 94 20.28 -11.40 -18.59
C LEU A 94 21.81 -11.50 -18.72
N ALA A 95 22.31 -12.03 -19.85
CA ALA A 95 23.75 -12.13 -20.11
C ALA A 95 24.46 -10.76 -20.07
N GLU A 96 23.79 -9.69 -20.51
CA GLU A 96 24.36 -8.33 -20.48
C GLU A 96 24.43 -7.79 -19.05
N ALA A 97 23.45 -8.12 -18.20
CA ALA A 97 23.46 -7.74 -16.79
C ALA A 97 24.57 -8.46 -16.01
N LEU A 98 24.75 -9.77 -16.26
CA LEU A 98 25.83 -10.56 -15.66
C LEU A 98 27.21 -10.00 -16.03
N GLU A 99 27.41 -9.61 -17.29
CA GLU A 99 28.68 -9.01 -17.72
C GLU A 99 28.95 -7.65 -17.06
N LEU A 100 27.91 -6.86 -16.80
CA LEU A 100 28.07 -5.56 -16.11
C LEU A 100 28.50 -5.71 -14.65
N VAL A 101 28.03 -6.75 -13.95
CA VAL A 101 28.38 -6.97 -12.54
C VAL A 101 29.71 -7.70 -12.37
N ARG A 102 30.18 -8.41 -13.39
CA ARG A 102 31.45 -9.17 -13.36
C ARG A 102 32.62 -8.29 -12.95
N GLY A 103 33.40 -8.76 -11.97
CA GLY A 103 34.60 -8.07 -11.48
C GLY A 103 34.33 -6.78 -10.69
N THR A 104 33.07 -6.35 -10.56
CA THR A 104 32.72 -5.18 -9.75
C THR A 104 32.69 -5.51 -8.26
N GLY A 105 32.42 -6.78 -7.90
CA GLY A 105 32.14 -7.22 -6.54
C GLY A 105 30.68 -7.01 -6.11
N ALA A 106 29.78 -6.72 -7.06
CA ALA A 106 28.33 -6.75 -6.85
C ALA A 106 27.77 -8.14 -7.17
N ILE A 107 26.62 -8.46 -6.58
CA ILE A 107 25.82 -9.65 -6.84
C ILE A 107 24.53 -9.24 -7.53
N LEU A 108 24.16 -9.98 -8.57
CA LEU A 108 22.88 -9.87 -9.25
C LEU A 108 21.89 -10.86 -8.60
N LEU A 109 20.86 -10.35 -7.94
CA LEU A 109 19.75 -11.13 -7.40
C LEU A 109 18.70 -11.30 -8.50
N ILE A 110 18.61 -12.49 -9.07
CA ILE A 110 17.73 -12.81 -10.21
C ILE A 110 16.38 -13.26 -9.65
N ASP A 111 15.33 -12.47 -9.90
CA ASP A 111 13.95 -12.78 -9.50
C ASP A 111 13.21 -13.57 -10.59
N LEU A 112 12.56 -14.65 -10.16
CA LEU A 112 11.82 -15.60 -10.99
C LEU A 112 10.36 -15.67 -10.51
N ASP A 113 9.49 -14.82 -11.04
CA ASP A 113 8.06 -14.79 -10.68
C ASP A 113 7.31 -16.09 -11.00
N GLU A 114 7.84 -16.89 -11.93
CA GLU A 114 7.24 -18.15 -12.36
C GLU A 114 8.31 -19.22 -12.61
N PRO A 115 7.94 -20.52 -12.65
CA PRO A 115 8.93 -21.60 -12.83
C PRO A 115 9.59 -21.64 -14.21
N GLY A 116 8.89 -21.17 -15.25
CA GLY A 116 9.33 -21.30 -16.65
C GLY A 116 10.73 -20.75 -16.93
N PRO A 117 11.07 -19.52 -16.50
CA PRO A 117 12.38 -18.93 -16.70
C PRO A 117 13.56 -19.63 -15.99
N ALA A 118 13.33 -20.51 -15.01
CA ALA A 118 14.41 -21.07 -14.20
C ALA A 118 15.46 -21.86 -15.00
N GLY A 119 15.02 -22.72 -15.93
CA GLY A 119 15.94 -23.51 -16.77
C GLY A 119 16.80 -22.62 -17.68
N PRO A 120 16.19 -21.80 -18.56
CA PRO A 120 16.91 -20.88 -19.43
C PRO A 120 17.84 -19.92 -18.67
N ALA A 121 17.42 -19.39 -17.51
CA ALA A 121 18.25 -18.50 -16.71
C ALA A 121 19.50 -19.21 -16.14
N VAL A 122 19.38 -20.47 -15.70
CA VAL A 122 20.54 -21.27 -15.26
C VAL A 122 21.52 -21.50 -16.41
N GLU A 123 21.03 -21.78 -17.62
CA GLU A 123 21.89 -21.94 -18.80
C GLU A 123 22.68 -20.66 -19.09
N VAL A 124 22.02 -19.50 -19.06
CA VAL A 124 22.68 -18.19 -19.24
C VAL A 124 23.75 -17.94 -18.17
N VAL A 125 23.47 -18.23 -16.90
CA VAL A 125 24.43 -18.05 -15.80
C VAL A 125 25.64 -18.97 -15.95
N ARG A 126 25.44 -20.24 -16.34
CA ARG A 126 26.52 -21.21 -16.58
C ARG A 126 27.37 -20.84 -17.78
N ASP A 127 26.75 -20.48 -18.89
CA ASP A 127 27.46 -20.07 -20.11
C ASP A 127 28.31 -18.81 -19.87
N ALA A 128 27.84 -17.94 -18.99
CA ALA A 128 28.60 -16.78 -18.54
C ALA A 128 29.66 -17.12 -17.48
N ALA A 129 29.67 -18.31 -16.86
CA ALA A 129 30.46 -18.60 -15.66
C ALA A 129 30.30 -17.47 -14.61
N ALA A 130 29.05 -17.25 -14.21
CA ALA A 130 28.62 -16.15 -13.34
C ALA A 130 27.92 -16.63 -12.06
N GLU A 131 28.09 -17.89 -11.68
CA GLU A 131 27.49 -18.49 -10.49
C GLU A 131 27.93 -17.79 -9.20
N ASP A 132 29.16 -17.25 -9.16
CA ASP A 132 29.75 -16.54 -8.02
C ASP A 132 29.23 -15.11 -7.82
N VAL A 133 28.60 -14.54 -8.85
CA VAL A 133 28.00 -13.20 -8.83
C VAL A 133 26.47 -13.24 -8.94
N SER A 134 25.86 -14.42 -8.80
CA SER A 134 24.41 -14.61 -8.93
C SER A 134 23.77 -15.13 -7.65
N ALA A 135 22.69 -14.49 -7.23
CA ALA A 135 21.76 -14.99 -6.22
C ALA A 135 20.36 -15.12 -6.83
N TRP A 136 19.46 -15.87 -6.19
CA TRP A 136 18.16 -16.22 -6.76
C TRP A 136 17.03 -15.98 -5.78
N CYS A 137 15.94 -15.36 -6.24
CA CYS A 137 14.67 -15.26 -5.50
C CYS A 137 13.47 -15.51 -6.41
N GLY A 138 12.29 -15.55 -5.82
CA GLY A 138 11.03 -15.69 -6.55
C GLY A 138 10.29 -16.99 -6.23
N HIS A 139 9.48 -17.45 -7.17
CA HIS A 139 8.51 -18.53 -7.02
C HIS A 139 9.12 -19.80 -6.37
N PRO A 140 8.46 -20.43 -5.38
CA PRO A 140 9.02 -21.60 -4.68
C PRO A 140 9.44 -22.75 -5.59
N ASP A 141 8.65 -23.05 -6.62
CA ASP A 141 8.99 -24.10 -7.59
C ASP A 141 10.18 -23.72 -8.47
N ALA A 142 10.33 -22.45 -8.83
CA ALA A 142 11.51 -21.96 -9.54
C ALA A 142 12.76 -22.15 -8.67
N MET A 143 12.69 -21.78 -7.38
CA MET A 143 13.80 -21.96 -6.44
C MET A 143 14.20 -23.43 -6.24
N ARG A 144 13.25 -24.37 -6.26
CA ARG A 144 13.56 -25.81 -6.25
C ARG A 144 14.32 -26.25 -7.50
N MET A 145 13.91 -25.75 -8.67
CA MET A 145 14.61 -26.01 -9.93
C MET A 145 16.03 -25.43 -9.90
N ILE A 146 16.20 -24.20 -9.39
CA ILE A 146 17.52 -23.59 -9.19
C ILE A 146 18.37 -24.44 -8.25
N ARG A 147 17.87 -24.82 -7.06
CA ARG A 147 18.62 -25.66 -6.11
C ARG A 147 19.02 -27.01 -6.70
N ALA A 148 18.17 -27.62 -7.52
CA ALA A 148 18.46 -28.89 -8.18
C ALA A 148 19.54 -28.75 -9.27
N ALA A 149 19.53 -27.66 -10.04
CA ALA A 149 20.50 -27.41 -11.10
C ALA A 149 21.83 -26.83 -10.58
N LEU A 150 21.78 -26.01 -9.54
CA LEU A 150 22.91 -25.32 -8.91
C LEU A 150 22.90 -25.64 -7.40
N PRO A 151 23.52 -26.76 -6.98
CA PRO A 151 23.45 -27.24 -5.59
C PRO A 151 23.92 -26.23 -4.53
N ASP A 152 24.83 -25.33 -4.91
CA ASP A 152 25.45 -24.31 -4.04
C ASP A 152 24.90 -22.90 -4.27
N ALA A 153 23.85 -22.72 -5.08
CA ALA A 153 23.25 -21.41 -5.35
C ALA A 153 22.85 -20.68 -4.06
N GLU A 154 23.12 -19.37 -4.01
CA GLU A 154 22.58 -18.49 -2.97
C GLU A 154 21.10 -18.24 -3.26
N ILE A 155 20.21 -18.75 -2.40
CA ILE A 155 18.76 -18.61 -2.55
C ILE A 155 18.22 -17.70 -1.45
N TRP A 156 17.41 -16.73 -1.88
CA TRP A 156 16.61 -15.81 -1.09
C TRP A 156 15.15 -16.29 -1.16
N GLN A 157 14.77 -17.15 -0.21
CA GLN A 157 13.45 -17.80 -0.22
C GLN A 157 12.36 -16.79 0.15
N PRO A 158 11.33 -16.57 -0.69
CA PRO A 158 10.28 -15.62 -0.36
C PRO A 158 9.42 -16.10 0.81
N TRP A 159 8.93 -15.16 1.62
CA TRP A 159 8.08 -15.47 2.76
C TRP A 159 6.88 -14.52 2.87
N TYR A 160 5.69 -15.10 3.01
CA TYR A 160 4.41 -14.38 2.92
C TYR A 160 3.54 -14.54 4.17
N SER A 161 4.11 -15.04 5.28
CA SER A 161 3.39 -15.30 6.52
C SER A 161 3.96 -14.49 7.69
N THR A 162 3.07 -14.03 8.56
CA THR A 162 3.41 -13.47 9.88
C THR A 162 3.95 -14.52 10.85
N ARG A 163 3.75 -15.81 10.56
CA ARG A 163 4.43 -16.90 11.28
C ARG A 163 5.87 -16.98 10.77
N PRO A 164 6.90 -16.92 11.64
CA PRO A 164 8.27 -17.16 11.21
C PRO A 164 8.45 -18.59 10.67
N PRO A 165 9.41 -18.80 9.76
CA PRO A 165 9.74 -20.14 9.28
C PRO A 165 10.19 -21.05 10.42
N THR A 166 10.01 -22.34 10.22
CA THR A 166 10.61 -23.40 11.04
C THR A 166 11.79 -24.03 10.31
N SER A 167 12.59 -24.84 11.00
CA SER A 167 13.66 -25.61 10.36
C SER A 167 13.15 -26.53 9.24
N ALA A 168 11.93 -27.06 9.38
CA ALA A 168 11.29 -27.88 8.36
C ALA A 168 10.92 -27.06 7.11
N ASP A 169 10.44 -25.84 7.30
CA ASP A 169 10.08 -24.93 6.20
C ASP A 169 11.31 -24.54 5.35
N LEU A 170 12.52 -24.53 5.95
CA LEU A 170 13.78 -24.16 5.30
C LEU A 170 14.58 -25.36 4.76
N ALA A 171 14.20 -26.59 5.10
CA ALA A 171 15.00 -27.79 4.84
C ALA A 171 15.19 -28.09 3.34
N ASP A 172 14.17 -27.81 2.53
CA ASP A 172 14.16 -28.09 1.08
C ASP A 172 15.12 -27.18 0.31
N LEU A 173 14.94 -25.86 0.45
CA LEU A 173 15.72 -24.88 -0.32
C LEU A 173 17.06 -24.53 0.33
N ARG A 174 17.20 -24.74 1.64
CA ARG A 174 18.37 -24.35 2.45
C ARG A 174 18.79 -22.91 2.11
N PRO A 175 17.89 -21.92 2.26
CA PRO A 175 18.16 -20.56 1.81
C PRO A 175 19.25 -19.90 2.66
N ALA A 176 20.01 -18.99 2.03
CA ALA A 176 20.89 -18.09 2.77
C ALA A 176 20.10 -16.96 3.45
N VAL A 177 18.98 -16.57 2.83
CA VAL A 177 18.15 -15.44 3.24
C VAL A 177 16.68 -15.80 3.17
N VAL A 178 15.91 -15.44 4.20
CA VAL A 178 14.44 -15.42 4.14
C VAL A 178 14.02 -14.03 3.70
N ASN A 179 13.39 -13.93 2.54
CA ASN A 179 13.04 -12.68 1.86
C ASN A 179 11.54 -12.37 2.03
N ALA A 180 11.19 -11.60 3.06
CA ALA A 180 9.81 -11.39 3.47
C ALA A 180 9.23 -10.04 3.01
N ASN A 181 7.91 -9.99 2.82
CA ASN A 181 7.24 -8.69 2.71
C ASN A 181 7.39 -7.92 4.03
N HIS A 182 7.86 -6.68 3.95
CA HIS A 182 8.23 -5.89 5.14
C HIS A 182 7.09 -5.66 6.14
N LEU A 183 5.83 -5.64 5.67
CA LEU A 183 4.65 -5.45 6.51
C LEU A 183 4.37 -6.63 7.46
N LEU A 184 4.97 -7.79 7.22
CA LEU A 184 4.73 -9.01 8.00
C LEU A 184 5.85 -9.32 8.99
N VAL A 185 6.86 -8.45 9.09
CA VAL A 185 8.07 -8.68 9.86
C VAL A 185 8.08 -7.81 11.10
N GLY A 186 8.11 -8.44 12.28
CA GLY A 186 8.36 -7.81 13.57
C GLY A 186 9.66 -8.30 14.22
N ARG A 187 10.05 -7.72 15.35
CA ARG A 187 11.32 -8.07 16.05
C ARG A 187 11.45 -9.56 16.36
N SER A 188 10.44 -10.16 16.98
CA SER A 188 10.47 -11.59 17.34
C SER A 188 10.53 -12.49 16.12
N TRP A 189 9.97 -12.05 14.99
CA TRP A 189 10.06 -12.75 13.72
C TRP A 189 11.49 -12.76 13.20
N VAL A 190 12.18 -11.62 13.24
CA VAL A 190 13.60 -11.49 12.83
C VAL A 190 14.48 -12.39 13.69
N GLU A 191 14.29 -12.34 15.02
CA GLU A 191 15.03 -13.17 15.98
C GLU A 191 14.84 -14.67 15.69
N ALA A 192 13.60 -15.10 15.40
CA ALA A 192 13.32 -16.49 15.07
C ALA A 192 14.02 -16.98 13.79
N VAL A 193 14.15 -16.12 12.77
CA VAL A 193 14.89 -16.48 11.54
C VAL A 193 16.40 -16.56 11.80
N HIS A 194 16.94 -15.62 12.58
CA HIS A 194 18.34 -15.63 12.96
C HIS A 194 18.72 -16.86 13.80
N ASP A 195 17.82 -17.33 14.68
CA ASP A 195 18.00 -18.56 15.45
C ASP A 195 18.07 -19.82 14.56
N LEU A 196 17.50 -19.78 13.36
CA LEU A 196 17.63 -20.82 12.33
C LEU A 196 18.92 -20.69 11.51
N GLY A 197 19.71 -19.65 11.72
CA GLY A 197 20.98 -19.40 11.03
C GLY A 197 20.84 -18.76 9.65
N ALA A 198 19.64 -18.32 9.25
CA ALA A 198 19.41 -17.59 8.01
C ALA A 198 19.40 -16.07 8.26
N ALA A 199 19.73 -15.28 7.23
CA ALA A 199 19.56 -13.83 7.26
C ALA A 199 18.12 -13.42 6.87
N VAL A 200 17.74 -12.19 7.19
CA VAL A 200 16.42 -11.61 6.86
C VAL A 200 16.59 -10.51 5.82
N SER A 201 15.81 -10.60 4.73
CA SER A 201 15.62 -9.53 3.77
C SER A 201 14.17 -9.07 3.77
N CYS A 202 13.93 -7.77 3.55
CA CYS A 202 12.59 -7.20 3.42
C CYS A 202 12.41 -6.44 2.10
N TRP A 203 11.24 -6.62 1.48
CA TRP A 203 10.86 -5.95 0.23
C TRP A 203 9.40 -5.48 0.23
N THR A 204 9.00 -4.51 -0.60
CA THR A 204 9.84 -3.43 -1.16
C THR A 204 9.67 -2.21 -0.28
N VAL A 205 10.76 -1.70 0.29
CA VAL A 205 10.70 -0.69 1.35
C VAL A 205 11.12 0.68 0.80
N ASP A 206 10.14 1.51 0.49
CA ASP A 206 10.36 2.85 -0.08
C ASP A 206 10.20 4.00 0.92
N ASP A 207 9.61 3.70 2.10
CA ASP A 207 9.45 4.67 3.17
C ASP A 207 10.69 4.68 4.10
N PRO A 208 11.31 5.86 4.34
CA PRO A 208 12.50 5.94 5.17
C PRO A 208 12.25 5.62 6.64
N ALA A 209 11.07 5.90 7.20
CA ALA A 209 10.78 5.59 8.59
C ALA A 209 10.64 4.08 8.79
N GLN A 210 10.03 3.38 7.82
CA GLN A 210 9.99 1.92 7.80
C GLN A 210 11.39 1.32 7.61
N ALA A 211 12.20 1.84 6.67
CA ALA A 211 13.57 1.36 6.46
C ALA A 211 14.43 1.50 7.72
N ALA A 212 14.37 2.65 8.40
CA ALA A 212 15.05 2.87 9.67
C ALA A 212 14.59 1.90 10.77
N HIS A 213 13.28 1.63 10.87
CA HIS A 213 12.73 0.68 11.82
C HIS A 213 13.24 -0.75 11.58
N LEU A 214 13.20 -1.23 10.34
CA LEU A 214 13.67 -2.56 9.96
C LEU A 214 15.16 -2.76 10.31
N ALA A 215 15.98 -1.74 10.07
CA ALA A 215 17.39 -1.73 10.47
C ALA A 215 17.59 -1.77 12.00
N VAL A 216 16.67 -1.20 12.77
CA VAL A 216 16.70 -1.23 14.24
C VAL A 216 16.28 -2.59 14.79
N ILE A 217 15.30 -3.27 14.18
CA ILE A 217 14.85 -4.59 14.64
C ILE A 217 15.77 -5.74 14.19
N GLY A 218 16.72 -5.48 13.28
CA GLY A 218 17.79 -6.41 12.94
C GLY A 218 17.69 -7.05 11.55
N VAL A 219 16.88 -6.49 10.64
CA VAL A 219 16.85 -6.94 9.24
C VAL A 219 18.23 -6.76 8.58
N ASP A 220 18.70 -7.76 7.84
CA ASP A 220 20.04 -7.80 7.24
C ASP A 220 20.11 -7.13 5.86
N SER A 221 19.01 -7.17 5.10
CA SER A 221 18.91 -6.58 3.76
C SER A 221 17.58 -5.86 3.54
N ILE A 222 17.59 -4.73 2.84
CA ILE A 222 16.39 -3.98 2.45
C ILE A 222 16.39 -3.76 0.94
N THR A 223 15.40 -4.31 0.26
CA THR A 223 15.14 -4.10 -1.17
C THR A 223 14.21 -2.90 -1.36
N THR A 224 14.61 -1.96 -2.22
CA THR A 224 13.97 -0.65 -2.34
C THR A 224 14.04 -0.11 -3.78
N ASN A 225 13.02 0.66 -4.17
CA ASN A 225 13.08 1.49 -5.38
C ASN A 225 13.83 2.81 -5.11
N ARG A 226 13.98 3.21 -3.84
CA ARG A 226 14.52 4.52 -3.41
C ARG A 226 15.87 4.36 -2.72
N VAL A 227 16.84 3.80 -3.44
CA VAL A 227 18.19 3.42 -2.97
C VAL A 227 18.84 4.46 -2.06
N ARG A 228 18.95 5.72 -2.49
CA ARG A 228 19.62 6.78 -1.71
C ARG A 228 18.92 7.02 -0.37
N ILE A 229 17.59 7.09 -0.40
CA ILE A 229 16.76 7.38 0.78
C ILE A 229 16.83 6.23 1.78
N ALA A 230 16.73 4.99 1.30
CA ALA A 230 16.88 3.82 2.16
C ALA A 230 18.29 3.76 2.77
N ARG A 231 19.34 4.02 1.99
CA ARG A 231 20.73 4.01 2.47
C ARG A 231 20.94 5.02 3.58
N ASP A 232 20.44 6.25 3.42
CA ASP A 232 20.54 7.29 4.45
C ASP A 232 19.77 6.88 5.72
N ALA A 233 18.56 6.34 5.55
CA ALA A 233 17.71 5.88 6.65
C ALA A 233 18.33 4.71 7.45
N VAL A 234 19.00 3.75 6.80
CA VAL A 234 19.64 2.62 7.50
C VAL A 234 20.99 2.98 8.10
N ALA A 235 21.71 3.95 7.52
CA ALA A 235 23.02 4.39 8.02
C ALA A 235 22.90 5.19 9.33
N ALA A 236 21.86 6.01 9.44
CA ALA A 236 21.57 6.81 10.63
C ALA A 236 20.08 6.70 11.00
N PRO A 237 19.63 5.55 11.55
CA PRO A 237 18.22 5.29 11.78
C PRO A 237 17.64 6.24 12.84
N ALA A 238 16.83 7.18 12.38
CA ALA A 238 15.98 8.02 13.20
C ALA A 238 14.58 7.38 13.27
N LEU A 239 14.16 6.96 14.47
CA LEU A 239 12.84 6.35 14.66
C LEU A 239 11.75 7.43 14.58
N ASP A 240 11.03 7.46 13.47
CA ASP A 240 9.79 8.22 13.31
C ASP A 240 8.57 7.29 13.35
N GLU A 241 8.11 6.99 14.56
CA GLU A 241 6.96 6.10 14.79
C GLU A 241 5.72 6.53 14.02
N ARG A 242 5.38 7.82 14.10
CA ARG A 242 4.20 8.38 13.43
C ARG A 242 4.33 8.34 11.91
N GLY A 243 5.54 8.58 11.38
CA GLY A 243 5.83 8.41 9.96
C GLY A 243 5.61 6.98 9.50
N ARG A 244 6.10 6.01 10.28
CA ARG A 244 5.92 4.57 10.02
C ARG A 244 4.44 4.17 10.01
N GLN A 245 3.66 4.63 11.00
CA GLN A 245 2.23 4.38 11.07
C GLN A 245 1.47 4.92 9.84
N VAL A 246 1.82 6.13 9.37
CA VAL A 246 1.25 6.71 8.14
C VAL A 246 1.64 5.89 6.91
N ALA A 247 2.90 5.50 6.79
CA ALA A 247 3.40 4.72 5.66
C ALA A 247 2.68 3.36 5.55
N ILE A 248 2.59 2.62 6.65
CA ILE A 248 1.89 1.32 6.71
C ILE A 248 0.40 1.48 6.40
N ALA A 249 -0.27 2.49 6.98
CA ALA A 249 -1.69 2.73 6.71
C ALA A 249 -1.94 3.07 5.23
N THR A 250 -1.05 3.84 4.62
CA THR A 250 -1.11 4.21 3.20
C THR A 250 -0.92 3.01 2.28
N GLU A 251 0.03 2.13 2.60
CA GLU A 251 0.29 0.91 1.83
C GLU A 251 -0.86 -0.10 1.94
N LEU A 252 -1.43 -0.26 3.14
CA LEU A 252 -2.64 -1.07 3.35
C LEU A 252 -3.84 -0.54 2.56
N ALA A 253 -4.03 0.77 2.52
CA ALA A 253 -5.05 1.40 1.68
C ALA A 253 -4.82 1.09 0.19
N GLY A 254 -3.59 1.22 -0.31
CA GLY A 254 -3.24 0.85 -1.68
C GLY A 254 -3.56 -0.61 -2.02
N HIS A 255 -3.23 -1.54 -1.11
CA HIS A 255 -3.58 -2.95 -1.27
C HIS A 255 -5.10 -3.18 -1.31
N ALA A 256 -5.86 -2.59 -0.38
CA ALA A 256 -7.31 -2.70 -0.34
C ALA A 256 -7.95 -2.20 -1.65
N ALA A 257 -7.49 -1.04 -2.15
CA ALA A 257 -7.97 -0.47 -3.41
C ALA A 257 -7.71 -1.39 -4.61
N GLU A 258 -6.54 -2.04 -4.69
CA GLU A 258 -6.24 -2.94 -5.79
C GLU A 258 -7.12 -4.20 -5.77
N ILE A 259 -7.33 -4.79 -4.60
CA ILE A 259 -8.19 -5.98 -4.46
C ILE A 259 -9.64 -5.60 -4.86
N THR A 260 -10.16 -4.48 -4.36
CA THR A 260 -11.51 -4.00 -4.70
C THR A 260 -11.65 -3.65 -6.19
N ARG A 261 -10.63 -3.06 -6.82
CA ARG A 261 -10.63 -2.76 -8.26
C ARG A 261 -10.62 -4.03 -9.11
N ARG A 262 -9.85 -5.05 -8.72
CA ARG A 262 -9.86 -6.37 -9.39
C ARG A 262 -11.23 -7.02 -9.29
N ALA A 263 -11.85 -7.00 -8.11
CA ALA A 263 -13.21 -7.50 -7.93
C ALA A 263 -14.23 -6.77 -8.82
N ARG A 264 -14.14 -5.44 -8.95
CA ARG A 264 -15.00 -4.68 -9.87
C ARG A 264 -14.80 -5.07 -11.34
N ARG A 265 -13.56 -5.24 -11.80
CA ARG A 265 -13.25 -5.58 -13.21
C ARG A 265 -13.73 -6.97 -13.60
N ASN A 266 -13.56 -7.95 -12.72
CA ASN A 266 -13.97 -9.33 -12.97
C ASN A 266 -15.49 -9.54 -12.85
N GLY A 267 -16.22 -8.46 -12.54
CA GLY A 267 -17.55 -8.51 -11.95
C GLY A 267 -17.44 -9.01 -10.51
N VAL A 268 -18.27 -8.46 -9.61
CA VAL A 268 -18.63 -9.16 -8.36
C VAL A 268 -19.54 -10.34 -8.79
N GLY A 269 -18.95 -11.29 -9.51
CA GLY A 269 -19.66 -12.30 -10.27
C GLY A 269 -20.18 -13.40 -9.35
N PRO A 270 -21.25 -14.12 -9.74
CA PRO A 270 -21.75 -15.27 -8.99
C PRO A 270 -20.73 -16.41 -9.09
N VAL A 271 -19.71 -16.43 -8.24
CA VAL A 271 -18.86 -17.62 -8.11
C VAL A 271 -19.73 -18.74 -7.55
N ALA A 272 -19.92 -19.74 -8.40
CA ALA A 272 -20.70 -20.94 -8.17
C ALA A 272 -20.16 -21.69 -6.94
N THR A 273 -20.62 -21.27 -5.75
CA THR A 273 -20.70 -22.01 -4.48
C THR A 273 -21.19 -21.14 -3.31
N LYS A 274 -21.48 -19.85 -3.49
CA LYS A 274 -22.09 -19.00 -2.43
C LYS A 274 -23.21 -18.11 -2.99
N THR A 275 -24.28 -18.02 -2.21
CA THR A 275 -25.64 -17.57 -2.52
C THR A 275 -25.78 -16.04 -2.73
N GLY A 276 -25.13 -15.48 -3.75
CA GLY A 276 -25.48 -14.17 -4.32
C GLY A 276 -24.40 -13.07 -4.17
N PRO A 277 -24.62 -11.87 -4.76
CA PRO A 277 -23.64 -10.78 -4.79
C PRO A 277 -23.20 -10.26 -3.42
N ALA A 278 -24.08 -10.31 -2.41
CA ALA A 278 -23.77 -9.89 -1.04
C ALA A 278 -22.72 -10.80 -0.36
N ASP A 279 -22.74 -12.10 -0.66
CA ASP A 279 -21.79 -13.06 -0.10
C ASP A 279 -20.36 -12.80 -0.61
N HIS A 280 -20.20 -12.39 -1.88
CA HIS A 280 -18.89 -12.10 -2.47
C HIS A 280 -18.26 -10.82 -1.95
N VAL A 281 -19.07 -9.78 -1.72
CA VAL A 281 -18.58 -8.57 -1.09
C VAL A 281 -18.10 -8.88 0.33
N THR A 282 -18.88 -9.64 1.09
CA THR A 282 -18.50 -10.09 2.44
C THR A 282 -17.16 -10.86 2.46
N GLU A 283 -16.86 -11.70 1.46
CA GLU A 283 -15.56 -12.39 1.41
C GLU A 283 -14.39 -11.45 1.13
N LEU A 284 -14.62 -10.43 0.30
CA LEU A 284 -13.65 -9.40 -0.04
C LEU A 284 -13.34 -8.51 1.17
N ASP A 285 -14.37 -8.03 1.86
CA ASP A 285 -14.25 -7.28 3.12
C ASP A 285 -13.39 -8.03 4.14
N ARG A 286 -13.74 -9.30 4.37
CA ARG A 286 -12.99 -10.16 5.28
C ARG A 286 -11.55 -10.40 4.83
N ALA A 287 -11.28 -10.49 3.52
CA ALA A 287 -9.93 -10.67 3.01
C ALA A 287 -9.05 -9.43 3.25
N ILE A 288 -9.61 -8.25 3.02
CA ILE A 288 -8.93 -6.97 3.29
C ILE A 288 -8.71 -6.82 4.80
N GLU A 289 -9.72 -7.06 5.63
CA GLU A 289 -9.57 -6.94 7.08
C GLU A 289 -8.56 -7.93 7.67
N ARG A 290 -8.55 -9.20 7.21
CA ARG A 290 -7.53 -10.17 7.62
C ARG A 290 -6.13 -9.66 7.32
N ARG A 291 -5.90 -9.09 6.13
CA ARG A 291 -4.61 -8.53 5.77
C ARG A 291 -4.22 -7.36 6.69
N VAL A 292 -5.16 -6.46 7.00
CA VAL A 292 -4.91 -5.36 7.95
C VAL A 292 -4.55 -5.92 9.33
N ARG A 293 -5.29 -6.91 9.82
CA ARG A 293 -5.01 -7.58 11.11
C ARG A 293 -3.62 -8.21 11.17
N ASP A 294 -3.24 -8.95 10.13
CA ASP A 294 -1.92 -9.58 10.03
C ASP A 294 -0.80 -8.54 10.10
N VAL A 295 -0.95 -7.45 9.33
CA VAL A 295 0.06 -6.38 9.28
C VAL A 295 0.12 -5.61 10.59
N ILE A 296 -1.02 -5.18 11.14
CA ILE A 296 -1.04 -4.43 12.41
C ILE A 296 -0.50 -5.30 13.54
N GLY A 297 -0.87 -6.58 13.61
CA GLY A 297 -0.35 -7.51 14.62
C GLY A 297 1.17 -7.74 14.51
N ALA A 298 1.72 -7.74 13.30
CA ALA A 298 3.16 -7.89 13.09
C ALA A 298 3.95 -6.59 13.36
N GLN A 299 3.45 -5.44 12.91
CA GLN A 299 4.14 -4.15 12.99
C GLN A 299 3.93 -3.43 14.33
N PHE A 300 2.79 -3.65 14.98
CA PHE A 300 2.35 -2.98 16.20
C PHE A 300 1.68 -3.97 17.18
N PRO A 301 2.42 -4.97 17.69
CA PRO A 301 1.86 -6.03 18.54
C PRO A 301 1.21 -5.51 19.84
N ASP A 302 1.60 -4.32 20.29
CA ASP A 302 1.07 -3.67 21.50
C ASP A 302 -0.18 -2.81 21.23
N HIS A 303 -0.72 -2.80 20.00
CA HIS A 303 -1.92 -2.05 19.64
C HIS A 303 -3.17 -2.94 19.65
N ASP A 304 -4.33 -2.30 19.84
CA ASP A 304 -5.63 -2.91 19.62
C ASP A 304 -6.05 -2.74 18.15
N LEU A 305 -7.00 -3.58 17.71
CA LEU A 305 -7.63 -3.45 16.40
C LEU A 305 -9.11 -3.82 16.48
N VAL A 306 -9.95 -2.91 16.01
CA VAL A 306 -11.39 -3.06 15.87
C VAL A 306 -11.76 -2.90 14.39
N GLY A 307 -12.43 -3.89 13.81
CA GLY A 307 -12.88 -3.84 12.42
C GLY A 307 -14.35 -4.21 12.29
N GLU A 308 -14.95 -3.85 11.16
CA GLU A 308 -16.35 -4.14 10.86
C GLU A 308 -16.65 -5.64 10.82
N GLU A 309 -15.78 -6.44 10.19
CA GLU A 309 -16.07 -7.86 9.89
C GLU A 309 -15.77 -8.80 11.05
N TYR A 310 -14.67 -8.56 11.77
CA TYR A 310 -14.23 -9.44 12.86
C TYR A 310 -14.34 -8.81 14.25
N GLY A 311 -14.85 -7.57 14.35
CA GLY A 311 -15.02 -6.86 15.62
C GLY A 311 -13.68 -6.56 16.30
N GLY A 312 -13.63 -6.67 17.63
CA GLY A 312 -12.44 -6.36 18.42
C GLY A 312 -12.81 -5.54 19.66
N VAL A 313 -11.83 -5.34 20.53
CA VAL A 313 -12.00 -4.54 21.75
C VAL A 313 -10.89 -3.50 21.82
N ALA A 314 -11.27 -2.24 22.00
CA ALA A 314 -10.35 -1.17 22.34
C ALA A 314 -10.22 -1.13 23.88
N ASP A 315 -9.09 -1.59 24.40
CA ASP A 315 -8.84 -1.80 25.84
C ASP A 315 -7.76 -0.86 26.36
N GLY A 316 -7.90 0.43 26.01
CA GLY A 316 -7.02 1.51 26.50
C GLY A 316 -5.63 1.58 25.83
N ARG A 317 -5.29 0.66 24.92
CA ARG A 317 -4.08 0.76 24.08
C ARG A 317 -4.38 1.59 22.83
N PRO A 318 -3.37 2.08 22.09
CA PRO A 318 -3.59 2.67 20.77
C PRO A 318 -4.37 1.69 19.90
N CYS A 319 -5.49 2.14 19.32
CA CYS A 319 -6.44 1.26 18.64
C CYS A 319 -6.56 1.61 17.16
N TRP A 320 -6.35 0.63 16.30
CA TRP A 320 -6.63 0.74 14.88
C TRP A 320 -8.09 0.41 14.60
N TYR A 321 -8.77 1.27 13.85
CA TYR A 321 -10.14 1.12 13.39
C TYR A 321 -10.14 0.94 11.88
N VAL A 322 -10.77 -0.12 11.38
CA VAL A 322 -10.77 -0.45 9.94
C VAL A 322 -12.18 -0.72 9.42
N ASP A 323 -12.54 0.00 8.37
CA ASP A 323 -13.65 -0.30 7.47
C ASP A 323 -13.03 -0.77 6.13
N PRO A 324 -13.09 -2.07 5.82
CA PRO A 324 -12.46 -2.60 4.62
C PRO A 324 -13.08 -2.05 3.33
N ILE A 325 -14.41 -1.94 3.28
CA ILE A 325 -15.19 -1.40 2.15
C ILE A 325 -16.44 -0.68 2.66
N ASP A 326 -16.29 0.61 2.89
CA ASP A 326 -17.42 1.52 3.08
C ASP A 326 -18.16 1.70 1.75
N GLY A 327 -19.48 1.56 1.78
CA GLY A 327 -20.33 1.50 0.61
C GLY A 327 -20.44 0.10 -0.01
N THR A 328 -20.42 -0.96 0.79
CA THR A 328 -20.71 -2.36 0.41
C THR A 328 -21.89 -2.49 -0.58
N ALA A 329 -22.99 -1.77 -0.32
CA ALA A 329 -24.17 -1.73 -1.19
C ALA A 329 -23.86 -1.12 -2.56
N ASN A 330 -23.02 -0.08 -2.62
CA ASN A 330 -22.55 0.49 -3.88
C ASN A 330 -21.69 -0.51 -4.65
N LEU A 331 -20.77 -1.21 -3.98
CA LEU A 331 -19.97 -2.25 -4.62
C LEU A 331 -20.83 -3.35 -5.23
N ALA A 332 -21.79 -3.88 -4.47
CA ALA A 332 -22.67 -4.96 -4.90
C ALA A 332 -23.53 -4.59 -6.12
N ASN A 333 -23.84 -3.30 -6.29
CA ASN A 333 -24.66 -2.78 -7.38
C ASN A 333 -23.86 -2.08 -8.49
N GLY A 334 -22.53 -2.17 -8.47
CA GLY A 334 -21.66 -1.57 -9.50
C GLY A 334 -21.57 -0.04 -9.44
N VAL A 335 -22.08 0.60 -8.38
CA VAL A 335 -21.91 2.05 -8.15
C VAL A 335 -20.45 2.32 -7.76
N PRO A 336 -19.78 3.32 -8.38
CA PRO A 336 -18.34 3.50 -8.21
C PRO A 336 -17.92 4.07 -6.86
N TRP A 337 -18.84 4.65 -6.08
CA TRP A 337 -18.53 5.31 -4.82
C TRP A 337 -18.38 4.31 -3.67
N THR A 338 -17.14 3.91 -3.40
CA THR A 338 -16.75 3.09 -2.25
C THR A 338 -15.44 3.60 -1.71
N SER A 339 -15.12 3.29 -0.46
CA SER A 339 -13.81 3.60 0.09
C SER A 339 -13.31 2.56 1.08
N PHE A 340 -12.01 2.50 1.25
CA PHE A 340 -11.37 1.86 2.41
C PHE A 340 -11.05 2.94 3.46
N SER A 341 -11.23 2.63 4.74
CA SER A 341 -10.91 3.49 5.87
C SER A 341 -10.02 2.76 6.88
N LEU A 342 -8.92 3.40 7.28
CA LEU A 342 -8.07 2.92 8.38
C LEU A 342 -7.61 4.09 9.24
N ALA A 343 -7.90 4.05 10.53
CA ALA A 343 -7.52 5.07 11.49
C ALA A 343 -6.77 4.48 12.68
N LEU A 344 -5.74 5.16 13.17
CA LEU A 344 -5.19 4.93 14.51
C LEU A 344 -5.78 5.97 15.45
N VAL A 345 -6.35 5.52 16.56
CA VAL A 345 -6.94 6.34 17.61
C VAL A 345 -6.18 6.14 18.92
N GLU A 346 -5.77 7.25 19.54
CA GLU A 346 -5.09 7.32 20.83
C GLU A 346 -5.91 8.24 21.74
N ASP A 347 -6.23 7.81 22.96
CA ASP A 347 -7.03 8.59 23.92
C ASP A 347 -8.34 9.17 23.33
N GLY A 348 -9.02 8.37 22.50
CA GLY A 348 -10.25 8.76 21.83
C GLY A 348 -10.08 9.79 20.69
N ARG A 349 -8.85 10.08 20.27
CA ARG A 349 -8.55 11.01 19.18
C ARG A 349 -7.87 10.28 18.01
N PRO A 350 -8.35 10.44 16.76
CA PRO A 350 -7.65 9.93 15.60
C PRO A 350 -6.35 10.70 15.42
N VAL A 351 -5.28 9.96 15.18
CA VAL A 351 -3.91 10.48 15.10
C VAL A 351 -3.15 10.02 13.87
N VAL A 352 -3.59 8.92 13.23
CA VAL A 352 -3.31 8.58 11.83
C VAL A 352 -4.64 8.24 11.15
N GLY A 353 -4.77 8.59 9.88
CA GLY A 353 -5.91 8.22 9.05
C GLY A 353 -5.49 8.03 7.61
N ALA A 354 -5.94 6.95 6.97
CA ALA A 354 -5.79 6.69 5.55
C ALA A 354 -7.16 6.34 4.96
N VAL A 355 -7.53 7.04 3.89
CA VAL A 355 -8.75 6.79 3.12
C VAL A 355 -8.38 6.66 1.64
N ILE A 356 -8.96 5.70 0.95
CA ILE A 356 -8.81 5.59 -0.51
C ILE A 356 -10.13 5.24 -1.18
N ASP A 357 -10.42 5.98 -2.25
CA ASP A 357 -11.41 5.58 -3.25
C ASP A 357 -10.72 4.62 -4.25
N PRO A 358 -11.16 3.35 -4.37
CA PRO A 358 -10.55 2.38 -5.28
C PRO A 358 -10.51 2.80 -6.75
N ALA A 359 -11.38 3.73 -7.18
CA ALA A 359 -11.34 4.28 -8.53
C ALA A 359 -10.16 5.26 -8.75
N SER A 360 -9.68 5.90 -7.68
CA SER A 360 -8.62 6.91 -7.75
C SER A 360 -7.19 6.35 -7.64
N LEU A 361 -7.02 5.22 -6.94
CA LEU A 361 -5.72 4.62 -6.60
C LEU A 361 -4.72 5.56 -5.92
N ALA A 362 -5.21 6.65 -5.34
CA ALA A 362 -4.39 7.68 -4.70
C ALA A 362 -4.85 7.82 -3.25
N PRO A 363 -4.21 7.11 -2.30
CA PRO A 363 -4.59 7.21 -0.90
C PRO A 363 -4.45 8.65 -0.41
N VAL A 364 -5.40 9.07 0.41
CA VAL A 364 -5.33 10.32 1.18
C VAL A 364 -5.00 9.92 2.61
N ALA A 365 -3.86 10.40 3.11
CA ALA A 365 -3.40 10.08 4.45
C ALA A 365 -3.13 11.34 5.26
N ALA A 366 -3.37 11.27 6.56
CA ALA A 366 -3.13 12.37 7.49
C ALA A 366 -2.57 11.83 8.81
N ALA A 367 -1.82 12.69 9.50
CA ALA A 367 -1.40 12.47 10.87
C ALA A 367 -1.47 13.79 11.65
N THR A 368 -1.79 13.72 12.94
CA THR A 368 -1.94 14.91 13.78
C THR A 368 -0.70 15.81 13.71
N GLY A 369 -0.90 17.07 13.34
CA GLY A 369 0.15 18.08 13.20
C GLY A 369 1.07 17.91 12.00
N ARG A 370 0.81 16.95 11.10
CA ARG A 370 1.61 16.68 9.90
C ARG A 370 0.89 17.02 8.60
N GLY A 371 -0.37 17.41 8.66
CA GLY A 371 -1.19 17.73 7.50
C GLY A 371 -1.73 16.49 6.78
N THR A 372 -2.56 16.76 5.78
CA THR A 372 -3.13 15.77 4.86
C THR A 372 -2.33 15.73 3.56
N TRP A 373 -2.08 14.53 3.05
CA TRP A 373 -1.26 14.28 1.87
C TRP A 373 -1.95 13.32 0.91
N ARG A 374 -1.73 13.52 -0.39
CA ARG A 374 -2.14 12.61 -1.46
C ARG A 374 -1.05 12.58 -2.52
N ASN A 375 -0.50 11.41 -2.84
CA ASN A 375 0.58 11.23 -3.82
C ASN A 375 1.76 12.20 -3.61
N GLY A 376 2.20 12.38 -2.35
CA GLY A 376 3.29 13.29 -1.99
C GLY A 376 2.95 14.78 -2.06
N GLN A 377 1.73 15.15 -2.44
CA GLN A 377 1.26 16.54 -2.44
C GLN A 377 0.43 16.82 -1.20
N ARG A 378 0.73 17.94 -0.53
CA ARG A 378 -0.06 18.39 0.62
C ARG A 378 -1.43 18.86 0.14
N LEU A 379 -2.48 18.30 0.73
CA LEU A 379 -3.85 18.75 0.51
C LEU A 379 -4.19 19.87 1.50
N GLN A 380 -4.69 20.97 0.98
CA GLN A 380 -5.23 22.07 1.76
C GLN A 380 -6.59 22.44 1.19
N ILE A 381 -7.57 22.55 2.06
CA ILE A 381 -8.90 23.02 1.66
C ILE A 381 -8.79 24.50 1.33
N ALA A 382 -9.22 24.87 0.11
CA ALA A 382 -9.21 26.25 -0.31
C ALA A 382 -10.26 27.05 0.48
N ALA A 383 -9.84 28.17 1.07
CA ALA A 383 -10.76 29.14 1.63
C ALA A 383 -11.63 29.72 0.51
N GLN A 384 -12.95 29.75 0.71
CA GLN A 384 -13.87 30.43 -0.19
C GLN A 384 -14.56 31.57 0.56
N PRO A 385 -14.09 32.81 0.38
CA PRO A 385 -14.71 33.97 1.02
C PRO A 385 -16.10 34.21 0.43
N GLY A 386 -17.09 34.40 1.30
CA GLY A 386 -18.47 34.70 0.93
C GLY A 386 -19.31 35.07 2.14
N LEU A 387 -20.36 35.86 1.93
CA LEU A 387 -21.29 36.25 3.01
C LEU A 387 -22.23 35.11 3.42
N GLU A 388 -22.56 34.21 2.49
CA GLU A 388 -23.45 33.05 2.69
C GLU A 388 -22.71 31.74 2.36
N PRO A 389 -22.14 31.03 3.36
CA PRO A 389 -21.20 29.92 3.13
C PRO A 389 -21.78 28.68 2.44
N LEU A 390 -23.12 28.55 2.38
CA LEU A 390 -23.82 27.41 1.79
C LEU A 390 -24.57 27.74 0.49
N ALA A 391 -24.72 29.02 0.12
CA ALA A 391 -25.50 29.40 -1.04
C ALA A 391 -24.93 28.80 -2.33
N GLY A 392 -25.73 28.01 -3.06
CA GLY A 392 -25.28 27.33 -4.29
C GLY A 392 -24.27 26.18 -4.06
N ALA A 393 -23.97 25.83 -2.81
CA ALA A 393 -22.96 24.83 -2.48
C ALA A 393 -23.48 23.39 -2.64
N VAL A 394 -22.55 22.46 -2.89
CA VAL A 394 -22.82 21.03 -2.73
C VAL A 394 -22.65 20.66 -1.27
N VAL A 395 -23.68 20.03 -0.71
CA VAL A 395 -23.69 19.48 0.66
C VAL A 395 -23.88 17.97 0.57
N PHE A 396 -23.17 17.22 1.40
CA PHE A 396 -23.28 15.77 1.47
C PHE A 396 -23.99 15.32 2.75
N THR A 397 -24.68 14.19 2.66
CA THR A 397 -25.17 13.43 3.82
C THR A 397 -25.26 11.96 3.46
N GLU A 398 -25.45 11.09 4.46
CA GLU A 398 -25.82 9.69 4.23
C GLU A 398 -27.17 9.33 4.85
N LEU A 399 -27.71 8.18 4.44
CA LEU A 399 -28.87 7.54 5.07
C LEU A 399 -28.45 6.76 6.33
N ALA A 400 -29.42 6.47 7.19
CA ALA A 400 -29.28 5.48 8.26
C ALA A 400 -29.59 4.09 7.71
N GLY A 401 -28.55 3.42 7.18
CA GLY A 401 -28.74 2.24 6.34
C GLY A 401 -29.58 2.60 5.11
N ALA A 402 -30.74 1.96 4.96
CA ALA A 402 -31.66 2.25 3.86
C ALA A 402 -32.73 3.32 4.16
N ARG A 403 -32.69 3.96 5.34
CA ARG A 403 -33.75 4.85 5.82
C ARG A 403 -33.27 6.29 6.01
N PRO A 404 -34.13 7.31 5.78
CA PRO A 404 -33.82 8.65 6.24
C PRO A 404 -33.76 8.66 7.78
N TRP A 405 -32.74 9.30 8.34
CA TRP A 405 -32.65 9.55 9.78
C TRP A 405 -33.62 10.70 10.19
N PRO A 406 -34.04 10.77 11.46
CA PRO A 406 -34.96 11.81 11.93
C PRO A 406 -34.47 13.23 11.65
N GLY A 407 -35.24 13.99 10.86
CA GLY A 407 -34.89 15.36 10.46
C GLY A 407 -34.26 15.49 9.06
N LEU A 408 -33.88 14.39 8.39
CA LEU A 408 -33.26 14.46 7.06
C LEU A 408 -34.15 15.15 6.02
N THR A 409 -35.45 14.84 5.98
CA THR A 409 -36.38 15.47 5.02
C THR A 409 -36.48 16.97 5.24
N THR A 410 -36.53 17.41 6.50
CA THR A 410 -36.54 18.85 6.85
C THR A 410 -35.22 19.51 6.49
N LEU A 411 -34.08 18.83 6.74
CA LEU A 411 -32.76 19.30 6.32
C LEU A 411 -32.72 19.50 4.80
N MET A 412 -33.22 18.54 4.03
CA MET A 412 -33.29 18.60 2.56
C MET A 412 -34.07 19.84 2.10
N GLU A 413 -35.25 20.09 2.66
CA GLU A 413 -36.07 21.25 2.33
C GLU A 413 -35.36 22.57 2.67
N ARG A 414 -34.74 22.67 3.85
CA ARG A 414 -34.03 23.88 4.28
C ARG A 414 -32.76 24.17 3.47
N LEU A 415 -32.04 23.12 3.06
CA LEU A 415 -30.88 23.23 2.18
C LEU A 415 -31.32 23.64 0.76
N ALA A 416 -32.43 23.07 0.24
CA ALA A 416 -32.99 23.45 -1.04
C ALA A 416 -33.41 24.92 -1.08
N ASN A 417 -34.02 25.44 -0.01
CA ASN A 417 -34.37 26.86 0.14
C ASN A 417 -33.15 27.80 0.16
N ARG A 418 -31.95 27.26 0.43
CA ARG A 418 -30.66 27.98 0.35
C ARG A 418 -29.94 27.74 -0.98
N HIS A 419 -30.62 27.14 -1.96
CA HIS A 419 -30.06 26.73 -3.24
C HIS A 419 -28.88 25.75 -3.13
N CYS A 420 -28.77 25.02 -2.01
CA CYS A 420 -27.77 23.96 -1.89
C CYS A 420 -28.19 22.77 -2.74
N THR A 421 -27.20 22.09 -3.29
CA THR A 421 -27.38 20.81 -3.97
C THR A 421 -26.97 19.68 -3.03
N LEU A 422 -27.95 18.89 -2.56
CA LEU A 422 -27.66 17.73 -1.71
C LEU A 422 -27.20 16.52 -2.53
N ARG A 423 -26.27 15.75 -1.97
CA ARG A 423 -25.82 14.45 -2.49
C ARG A 423 -25.83 13.41 -1.36
N ILE A 424 -26.27 12.20 -1.70
CA ILE A 424 -26.24 11.02 -0.83
C ILE A 424 -25.47 9.91 -1.57
N PRO A 425 -24.13 9.88 -1.44
CA PRO A 425 -23.28 8.97 -2.22
C PRO A 425 -23.36 7.49 -1.83
N GLY A 426 -23.70 7.16 -0.58
CA GLY A 426 -23.76 5.79 -0.08
C GLY A 426 -22.43 5.28 0.51
N SER A 427 -21.52 6.18 0.92
CA SER A 427 -20.29 5.86 1.64
C SER A 427 -19.94 7.03 2.56
N GLY A 428 -20.08 6.83 3.87
CA GLY A 428 -19.89 7.88 4.88
C GLY A 428 -18.47 8.42 4.94
N THR A 429 -17.49 7.52 4.81
CA THR A 429 -16.06 7.81 4.72
C THR A 429 -15.75 8.67 3.49
N ALA A 430 -16.17 8.25 2.29
CA ALA A 430 -15.93 9.01 1.07
C ALA A 430 -16.67 10.36 1.07
N THR A 431 -17.87 10.41 1.67
CA THR A 431 -18.64 11.63 1.88
C THR A 431 -17.86 12.66 2.71
N LEU A 432 -17.30 12.26 3.86
CA LEU A 432 -16.49 13.15 4.69
C LEU A 432 -15.16 13.52 4.03
N ALA A 433 -14.41 12.53 3.54
CA ALA A 433 -13.12 12.76 2.88
C ALA A 433 -13.25 13.63 1.62
N GLY A 434 -14.42 13.62 0.98
CA GLY A 434 -14.77 14.49 -0.15
C GLY A 434 -14.64 15.99 0.15
N ILE A 435 -14.80 16.41 1.41
CA ILE A 435 -14.61 17.81 1.84
C ILE A 435 -13.13 18.20 1.72
N ALA A 436 -12.23 17.37 2.24
CA ALA A 436 -10.77 17.58 2.10
C ALA A 436 -10.31 17.53 0.64
N ALA A 437 -10.99 16.76 -0.20
CA ALA A 437 -10.76 16.70 -1.64
C ALA A 437 -11.40 17.85 -2.45
N GLY A 438 -12.13 18.76 -1.80
CA GLY A 438 -12.78 19.91 -2.46
C GLY A 438 -14.03 19.57 -3.29
N ARG A 439 -14.64 18.38 -3.08
CA ARG A 439 -15.81 17.90 -3.85
C ARG A 439 -17.15 18.50 -3.38
N GLY A 440 -17.16 19.19 -2.23
CA GLY A 440 -18.31 19.91 -1.70
C GLY A 440 -17.90 20.81 -0.54
N ALA A 441 -18.84 21.61 -0.05
CA ALA A 441 -18.57 22.61 0.97
C ALA A 441 -18.75 22.07 2.40
N ALA A 442 -19.73 21.18 2.59
CA ALA A 442 -20.11 20.67 3.90
C ALA A 442 -20.67 19.25 3.82
N ALA A 443 -20.59 18.51 4.93
CA ALA A 443 -21.15 17.17 5.06
C ALA A 443 -21.75 16.97 6.46
N ILE A 444 -22.81 16.17 6.55
CA ILE A 444 -23.35 15.69 7.82
C ILE A 444 -23.55 14.18 7.78
N ILE A 445 -23.03 13.47 8.78
CA ILE A 445 -23.39 12.07 9.02
C ILE A 445 -24.11 12.00 10.36
N HIS A 446 -25.25 11.32 10.39
CA HIS A 446 -26.14 11.30 11.55
C HIS A 446 -25.62 10.52 12.77
N SER A 447 -24.63 9.64 12.57
CA SER A 447 -24.04 8.81 13.62
C SER A 447 -22.57 8.57 13.33
N TYR A 448 -21.69 9.13 14.16
CA TYR A 448 -20.25 8.93 14.08
C TYR A 448 -19.89 7.51 14.53
N SER A 449 -19.03 6.87 13.73
CA SER A 449 -18.42 5.57 13.99
C SER A 449 -16.91 5.74 13.82
N PRO A 450 -16.06 5.37 14.79
CA PRO A 450 -14.62 5.39 14.59
C PRO A 450 -14.14 4.47 13.48
N ILE A 451 -14.85 3.36 13.23
CA ILE A 451 -14.57 2.40 12.16
C ILE A 451 -14.58 3.11 10.80
N ASP A 452 -15.70 3.75 10.47
CA ASP A 452 -15.89 4.35 9.15
C ASP A 452 -15.25 5.75 9.11
N HIS A 453 -15.48 6.57 10.13
CA HIS A 453 -15.34 8.03 10.00
C HIS A 453 -14.07 8.62 10.61
N ALA A 454 -13.35 7.91 11.50
CA ALA A 454 -12.21 8.50 12.23
C ALA A 454 -11.09 8.97 11.29
N ALA A 455 -10.78 8.19 10.24
CA ALA A 455 -9.76 8.55 9.27
C ALA A 455 -10.16 9.80 8.49
N ALA A 456 -11.40 9.85 8.00
CA ALA A 456 -11.93 10.97 7.23
C ALA A 456 -12.03 12.26 8.07
N VAL A 457 -12.42 12.17 9.34
CA VAL A 457 -12.44 13.30 10.28
C VAL A 457 -11.03 13.89 10.45
N LEU A 458 -10.00 13.06 10.69
CA LEU A 458 -8.63 13.54 10.81
C LEU A 458 -8.16 14.21 9.51
N ILE A 459 -8.47 13.61 8.35
CA ILE A 459 -8.13 14.13 7.03
C ILE A 459 -8.72 15.53 6.81
N ILE A 460 -9.97 15.78 7.24
CA ILE A 460 -10.59 17.11 7.16
C ILE A 460 -9.84 18.11 8.05
N LEU A 461 -9.60 17.74 9.31
CA LEU A 461 -8.96 18.63 10.29
C LEU A 461 -7.54 19.02 9.85
N GLU A 462 -6.72 18.05 9.43
CA GLU A 462 -5.35 18.27 8.98
C GLU A 462 -5.24 18.98 7.62
N ALA A 463 -6.31 18.95 6.82
CA ALA A 463 -6.43 19.73 5.59
C ALA A 463 -6.91 21.18 5.83
N GLY A 464 -7.22 21.56 7.08
CA GLY A 464 -7.66 22.90 7.48
C GLY A 464 -9.17 23.09 7.56
N GLY A 465 -9.94 22.01 7.46
CA GLY A 465 -11.40 22.02 7.60
C GLY A 465 -11.85 22.13 9.05
N THR A 466 -13.16 22.09 9.27
CA THR A 466 -13.76 22.13 10.60
C THR A 466 -14.75 21.00 10.78
N VAL A 467 -14.66 20.33 11.92
CA VAL A 467 -15.63 19.34 12.38
C VAL A 467 -16.26 19.87 13.66
N LEU A 468 -17.59 19.81 13.71
CA LEU A 468 -18.41 20.18 14.84
C LEU A 468 -19.16 18.96 15.36
N ASP A 469 -19.37 18.96 16.66
CA ASP A 469 -20.25 18.03 17.35
C ASP A 469 -21.71 18.54 17.37
N PRO A 470 -22.65 17.77 17.95
CA PRO A 470 -24.05 18.18 18.05
C PRO A 470 -24.25 19.50 18.81
N ALA A 471 -23.39 19.81 19.78
CA ALA A 471 -23.45 21.07 20.53
C ALA A 471 -22.88 22.28 19.75
N GLY A 472 -22.34 22.08 18.54
CA GLY A 472 -21.75 23.13 17.71
C GLY A 472 -20.32 23.51 18.14
N ALA A 473 -19.71 22.74 19.04
CA ALA A 473 -18.33 22.90 19.46
C ALA A 473 -17.38 22.26 18.44
N ALA A 474 -16.25 22.89 18.20
CA ALA A 474 -15.19 22.35 17.33
C ALA A 474 -14.44 21.21 18.04
N ARG A 475 -15.07 20.03 18.07
CA ARG A 475 -14.54 18.80 18.63
C ARG A 475 -15.00 17.62 17.80
N ILE A 476 -14.26 16.51 17.90
CA ILE A 476 -14.67 15.25 17.30
C ILE A 476 -15.87 14.72 18.10
N PRO A 477 -16.99 14.35 17.45
CA PRO A 477 -18.16 13.80 18.13
C PRO A 477 -17.82 12.47 18.83
N VAL A 478 -18.59 12.12 19.87
CA VAL A 478 -18.46 10.78 20.45
C VAL A 478 -19.20 9.75 19.58
N PRO A 479 -18.86 8.45 19.65
CA PRO A 479 -19.55 7.43 18.88
C PRO A 479 -21.09 7.49 19.06
N GLY A 480 -21.82 7.44 17.94
CA GLY A 480 -23.28 7.56 17.89
C GLY A 480 -23.81 8.99 17.69
N GLU A 481 -22.99 10.03 17.90
CA GLU A 481 -23.40 11.41 17.69
C GLU A 481 -23.26 11.85 16.22
N PRO A 482 -24.10 12.78 15.73
CA PRO A 482 -23.89 13.40 14.43
C PRO A 482 -22.52 14.08 14.29
N VAL A 483 -21.89 13.91 13.13
CA VAL A 483 -20.68 14.63 12.72
C VAL A 483 -21.06 15.67 11.66
N ILE A 484 -20.72 16.93 11.92
CA ILE A 484 -21.00 18.04 11.01
C ILE A 484 -19.68 18.64 10.58
N ALA A 485 -19.37 18.51 9.29
CA ALA A 485 -18.11 18.94 8.72
C ALA A 485 -18.33 20.07 7.71
N GLY A 486 -17.37 21.01 7.67
CA GLY A 486 -17.30 22.06 6.68
C GLY A 486 -15.87 22.30 6.24
N ARG A 487 -15.71 22.84 5.03
CA ARG A 487 -14.43 23.29 4.49
C ARG A 487 -13.72 24.34 5.35
N ASP A 488 -14.51 25.07 6.15
CA ASP A 488 -14.07 26.06 7.13
C ASP A 488 -15.11 26.17 8.26
N ALA A 489 -14.78 26.94 9.30
CA ALA A 489 -15.63 27.08 10.47
C ALA A 489 -16.95 27.82 10.20
N ALA A 490 -16.99 28.72 9.20
CA ALA A 490 -18.22 29.44 8.84
C ALA A 490 -19.19 28.50 8.13
N THR A 491 -18.69 27.69 7.19
CA THR A 491 -19.47 26.67 6.49
C THR A 491 -19.97 25.58 7.45
N ALA A 492 -19.11 25.07 8.35
CA ALA A 492 -19.53 24.07 9.33
C ALA A 492 -20.63 24.59 10.26
N ARG A 493 -20.51 25.83 10.77
CA ARG A 493 -21.54 26.47 11.60
C ARG A 493 -22.84 26.73 10.84
N ALA A 494 -22.75 27.14 9.58
CA ALA A 494 -23.92 27.32 8.74
C ALA A 494 -24.69 26.01 8.57
N LEU A 495 -24.00 24.89 8.29
CA LEU A 495 -24.66 23.58 8.21
C LEU A 495 -25.22 23.14 9.56
N TRP A 496 -24.48 23.32 10.65
CA TRP A 496 -24.95 23.00 12.00
C TRP A 496 -26.25 23.74 12.36
N SER A 497 -26.37 25.03 12.03
CA SER A 497 -27.60 25.79 12.26
C SER A 497 -28.78 25.25 11.44
N VAL A 498 -28.55 24.87 10.18
CA VAL A 498 -29.61 24.27 9.34
C VAL A 498 -30.04 22.91 9.87
N TRP A 499 -29.10 22.12 10.40
CA TRP A 499 -29.37 20.83 11.02
C TRP A 499 -30.12 20.98 12.36
N GLN A 500 -29.70 21.88 13.24
CA GLN A 500 -30.34 22.11 14.53
C GLN A 500 -31.82 22.50 14.36
N ASP A 501 -32.14 23.32 13.36
CA ASP A 501 -33.52 23.69 13.04
C ASP A 501 -34.34 22.54 12.40
N SER A 502 -33.68 21.43 12.05
CA SER A 502 -34.27 20.25 11.42
C SER A 502 -34.34 19.02 12.35
N ALA A 503 -33.60 19.05 13.46
CA ALA A 503 -33.39 17.92 14.38
C ALA A 503 -34.59 17.64 15.29
#